data_AF-A0A3N4LWA1-F1
#
_entry.id   AF-A0A3N4LWA1-F1
#
_cell.length_a   1.000
_cell.length_b   1.000
_cell.length_c   1.000
_cell.angle_alpha   90.00
_cell.angle_beta   90.00
_cell.angle_gamma   90.00
#
_symmetry.space_group_name_H-M   'P 1'
#
loop_
_entity.id
_entity.type
_entity.pdbx_description
1 polymer ?
#
loop_
_entity_poly.entity_id
_entity_poly.type
_entity_poly.pdbx_seq_one_letter_code
_entity_poly.pdbx_strand_id
1 'polypeptide(L)'
;MPSLNSHTPVAEAMGIALPTCTLTTGATYPQSLSHLAVPVPAFLSALKDSPSKSVAINSSSRPALLPPPDIILVGAFIFTPPSAKPPKILLLRRAAVPEESFPLLWEVPGGGAEFPPVDETILDAVTREVLEETGLRVTRILGAVKGPDGEGWQEFEGRRIDTHTGRQRVYRKFNFLVEVEWLRGVDGPGEGMVQVKLADDEHVEHAWVASDELAAVEFTGEWMRRWVGAAFEQMMGEFSNEAGHWGVQR
;
A
#
# COMPACT_ATOMS: atom_id res chain seq x y z
N MET A 1 -11.55 41.48 0.93
CA MET A 1 -10.71 40.39 1.48
C MET A 1 -11.00 39.15 0.65
N PRO A 2 -10.25 38.86 -0.43
CA PRO A 2 -10.50 37.67 -1.22
C PRO A 2 -9.84 36.45 -0.60
N SER A 3 -10.57 35.33 -0.68
CA SER A 3 -10.25 34.02 -0.13
C SER A 3 -8.99 33.41 -0.76
N LEU A 4 -8.21 32.71 0.06
CA LEU A 4 -7.18 31.78 -0.40
C LEU A 4 -7.88 30.62 -1.12
N ASN A 5 -7.89 30.65 -2.45
CA ASN A 5 -8.07 29.44 -3.24
C ASN A 5 -6.72 28.74 -3.36
N SER A 6 -6.56 27.61 -2.68
CA SER A 6 -5.52 26.62 -2.92
C SER A 6 -5.78 25.92 -4.25
N HIS A 7 -5.48 26.61 -5.36
CA HIS A 7 -5.34 25.96 -6.66
C HIS A 7 -3.86 25.67 -6.90
N THR A 8 -3.49 24.40 -6.80
CA THR A 8 -2.37 23.86 -7.59
C THR A 8 -2.96 22.88 -8.59
N PRO A 9 -3.24 23.35 -9.83
CA PRO A 9 -3.05 22.48 -10.98
C PRO A 9 -2.48 23.30 -12.14
N VAL A 10 -1.17 23.53 -12.14
CA VAL A 10 -0.47 24.13 -13.30
C VAL A 10 0.86 23.43 -13.61
N ALA A 11 1.45 22.70 -12.64
CA ALA A 11 2.74 22.02 -12.85
C ALA A 11 2.64 20.77 -13.76
N GLU A 12 1.50 20.08 -13.78
CA GLU A 12 1.34 18.83 -14.56
C GLU A 12 1.17 19.06 -16.07
N ALA A 13 0.79 20.26 -16.49
CA ALA A 13 0.57 20.58 -17.91
C ALA A 13 1.85 20.84 -18.72
N MET A 14 3.04 20.70 -18.13
CA MET A 14 4.33 21.02 -18.77
C MET A 14 5.28 19.83 -18.93
N GLY A 15 4.86 18.59 -18.65
CA GLY A 15 5.76 17.42 -18.75
C GLY A 15 6.97 17.50 -17.81
N ILE A 16 6.89 18.31 -16.76
CA ILE A 16 7.89 18.37 -15.71
C ILE A 16 7.62 17.16 -14.81
N ALA A 17 8.47 16.14 -14.90
CA ALA A 17 8.45 15.03 -13.96
C ALA A 17 8.47 15.61 -12.54
N LEU A 18 7.49 15.22 -11.71
CA LEU A 18 7.48 15.59 -10.30
C LEU A 18 8.82 15.17 -9.67
N PRO A 19 9.38 15.96 -8.75
CA PRO A 19 10.61 15.60 -8.08
C PRO A 19 10.43 14.25 -7.39
N THR A 20 11.23 13.28 -7.83
CA THR A 20 11.27 11.94 -7.27
C THR A 20 12.59 11.75 -6.54
N CYS A 21 12.52 11.01 -5.45
CA CYS A 21 13.65 10.52 -4.70
C CYS A 21 13.88 9.04 -5.05
N THR A 22 15.02 8.48 -4.67
CA THR A 22 15.40 7.11 -5.00
C THR A 22 15.82 6.37 -3.74
N LEU A 23 15.24 5.19 -3.53
CA LEU A 23 15.63 4.26 -2.47
C LEU A 23 16.95 3.57 -2.84
N THR A 24 17.56 2.90 -1.86
CA THR A 24 18.78 2.11 -2.08
C THR A 24 18.56 0.95 -3.05
N THR A 25 17.32 0.45 -3.14
CA THR A 25 16.86 -0.58 -4.08
C THR A 25 16.77 -0.09 -5.53
N GLY A 26 16.89 1.22 -5.77
CA GLY A 26 16.72 1.86 -7.08
C GLY A 26 15.27 2.25 -7.40
N ALA A 27 14.30 1.83 -6.58
CA ALA A 27 12.92 2.27 -6.70
C ALA A 27 12.79 3.78 -6.42
N THR A 28 11.91 4.46 -7.16
CA THR A 28 11.67 5.90 -6.95
C THR A 28 10.38 6.18 -6.18
N TYR A 29 10.29 7.33 -5.51
CA TYR A 29 9.09 7.76 -4.80
C TYR A 29 8.93 9.29 -4.86
N PRO A 30 7.71 9.84 -4.78
CA PRO A 30 7.50 11.29 -4.82
C PRO A 30 7.96 11.96 -3.52
N GLN A 31 8.42 13.21 -3.61
CA GLN A 31 8.88 14.00 -2.46
C GLN A 31 7.83 14.11 -1.32
N SER A 32 6.54 13.96 -1.62
CA SER A 32 5.46 13.93 -0.62
C SER A 32 5.63 12.79 0.41
N LEU A 33 6.31 11.70 0.04
CA LEU A 33 6.58 10.56 0.93
C LEU A 33 7.91 10.66 1.68
N SER A 34 8.68 11.74 1.53
CA SER A 34 10.00 11.89 2.19
C SER A 34 9.94 11.80 3.71
N HIS A 35 8.80 12.11 4.33
CA HIS A 35 8.60 11.95 5.77
C HIS A 35 8.53 10.48 6.24
N LEU A 36 8.31 9.54 5.32
CA LEU A 36 8.36 8.08 5.55
C LEU A 36 9.71 7.48 5.16
N ALA A 37 10.56 8.24 4.46
CA ALA A 37 11.92 7.87 4.09
C ALA A 37 12.93 8.22 5.21
N VAL A 38 12.60 7.84 6.45
CA VAL A 38 13.45 7.99 7.63
C VAL A 38 13.60 6.64 8.33
N PRO A 39 14.66 6.44 9.14
CA PRO A 39 14.84 5.21 9.91
C PRO A 39 13.60 4.82 10.71
N VAL A 40 13.15 3.56 10.60
CA VAL A 40 11.95 3.06 11.28
C VAL A 40 11.98 3.34 12.80
N PRO A 41 13.10 3.16 13.53
CA PRO A 41 13.15 3.52 14.95
C PRO A 41 12.96 5.01 15.21
N ALA A 42 13.48 5.88 14.33
CA ALA A 42 13.32 7.33 14.45
C ALA A 42 11.87 7.74 14.18
N PHE A 43 11.22 7.12 13.19
CA PHE A 43 9.80 7.33 12.91
C PHE A 43 8.92 6.96 14.11
N LEU A 44 9.12 5.75 14.67
CA LEU A 44 8.39 5.30 15.85
C LEU A 44 8.64 6.20 17.07
N SER A 45 9.87 6.70 17.24
CA SER A 45 10.17 7.67 18.31
C SER A 45 9.37 8.96 18.14
N ALA A 46 9.29 9.50 16.93
CA ALA A 46 8.55 10.72 16.65
C ALA A 46 7.03 10.57 16.89
N LEU A 47 6.47 9.37 16.69
CA LEU A 47 5.06 9.09 16.99
C LEU A 47 4.75 9.05 18.49
N LYS A 48 5.71 8.69 19.34
CA LYS A 48 5.50 8.67 20.79
C LYS A 48 5.25 10.07 21.36
N ASP A 49 5.79 11.08 20.69
CA ASP A 49 5.66 12.48 21.09
C ASP A 49 4.36 13.15 20.57
N SER A 50 3.55 12.42 19.79
CA SER A 50 2.32 12.94 19.16
C SER A 50 1.15 11.97 19.32
N PRO A 51 0.15 12.24 20.19
CA PRO A 51 -0.96 11.32 20.43
C PRO A 51 -1.77 11.13 19.14
N SER A 52 -1.87 9.88 18.69
CA SER A 52 -2.54 9.53 17.44
C SER A 52 -4.05 9.42 17.63
N LYS A 53 -4.83 9.82 16.62
CA LYS A 53 -6.29 9.68 16.61
C LYS A 53 -6.64 8.26 16.16
N SER A 54 -7.23 7.48 17.06
CA SER A 54 -7.67 6.11 16.81
C SER A 54 -8.83 6.05 15.81
N VAL A 55 -8.76 5.13 14.84
CA VAL A 55 -9.88 4.69 14.01
C VAL A 55 -10.48 3.43 14.63
N ALA A 56 -11.78 3.48 14.95
CA ALA A 56 -12.47 2.37 15.58
C ALA A 56 -12.64 1.19 14.63
N ILE A 57 -12.31 -0.03 15.07
CA ILE A 57 -12.68 -1.27 14.39
C ILE A 57 -13.53 -2.11 15.36
N ASN A 58 -14.84 -2.13 15.10
CA ASN A 58 -15.90 -2.97 15.70
C ASN A 58 -15.76 -3.42 17.17
N SER A 59 -16.35 -2.66 18.10
CA SER A 59 -17.47 -3.11 18.96
C SER A 59 -17.86 -1.95 19.90
N SER A 60 -19.11 -1.46 19.77
CA SER A 60 -19.98 -0.76 20.73
C SER A 60 -19.44 0.18 21.84
N SER A 61 -18.19 0.63 21.84
CA SER A 61 -17.68 1.60 22.80
C SER A 61 -16.85 2.67 22.09
N ARG A 62 -17.13 3.92 22.49
CA ARG A 62 -16.43 5.18 22.20
C ARG A 62 -14.93 4.95 21.90
N PRO A 63 -14.33 5.59 20.87
CA PRO A 63 -12.95 5.31 20.51
C PRO A 63 -12.03 5.73 21.65
N ALA A 64 -11.43 4.75 22.33
CA ALA A 64 -10.25 5.00 23.13
C ALA A 64 -9.12 5.33 22.16
N LEU A 65 -8.46 6.47 22.39
CA LEU A 65 -7.22 6.79 21.68
C LEU A 65 -6.25 5.63 21.94
N LEU A 66 -5.85 4.93 20.87
CA LEU A 66 -4.84 3.89 20.96
C LEU A 66 -3.53 4.55 21.40
N PRO A 67 -2.69 3.85 22.18
CA PRO A 67 -1.34 4.32 22.43
C PRO A 67 -0.56 4.41 21.10
N PRO A 68 0.57 5.14 21.08
CA PRO A 68 1.47 5.14 19.92
C PRO A 68 1.78 3.71 19.45
N PRO A 69 1.89 3.49 18.14
CA PRO A 69 2.07 2.15 17.59
C PRO A 69 3.40 1.54 18.03
N ASP A 70 3.36 0.23 18.27
CA ASP A 70 4.54 -0.58 18.57
C ASP A 70 5.25 -1.03 17.29
N ILE A 71 4.46 -1.29 16.24
CA ILE A 71 4.91 -1.91 14.99
C ILE A 71 4.35 -1.13 13.81
N ILE A 72 5.19 -0.92 12.80
CA ILE A 72 4.78 -0.42 11.49
C ILE A 72 4.56 -1.60 10.55
N LEU A 73 3.43 -1.59 9.85
CA LEU A 73 3.14 -2.52 8.78
C LEU A 73 3.06 -1.77 7.45
N VAL A 74 3.26 -2.48 6.35
CA VAL A 74 3.12 -1.97 4.99
C VAL A 74 2.15 -2.83 4.18
N GLY A 75 1.56 -2.25 3.15
CA GLY A 75 0.76 -2.95 2.15
C GLY A 75 0.97 -2.35 0.77
N ALA A 76 1.08 -3.19 -0.25
CA ALA A 76 1.34 -2.80 -1.62
C ALA A 76 0.12 -3.05 -2.50
N PHE A 77 -0.49 -1.99 -3.00
CA PHE A 77 -1.51 -2.07 -4.04
C PHE A 77 -0.81 -2.05 -5.41
N ILE A 78 -0.83 -3.19 -6.08
CA ILE A 78 -0.18 -3.41 -7.37
C ILE A 78 -1.27 -3.63 -8.40
N PHE A 79 -1.37 -2.74 -9.39
CA PHE A 79 -2.29 -2.89 -10.50
C PHE A 79 -1.58 -3.41 -11.75
N THR A 80 -2.35 -4.10 -12.60
CA THR A 80 -1.93 -4.36 -13.99
C THR A 80 -1.55 -3.06 -14.70
N PRO A 81 -0.73 -3.11 -15.76
CA PRO A 81 -0.34 -1.91 -16.49
C PRO A 81 -1.56 -1.12 -16.99
N PRO A 82 -1.46 0.20 -17.15
CA PRO A 82 -2.55 1.05 -17.68
C PRO A 82 -3.16 0.57 -19.01
N SER A 83 -2.38 -0.16 -19.81
CA SER A 83 -2.80 -0.74 -21.07
C SER A 83 -3.78 -1.91 -20.91
N ALA A 84 -3.72 -2.63 -19.78
CA ALA A 84 -4.62 -3.74 -19.48
C ALA A 84 -5.96 -3.19 -18.98
N LYS A 85 -7.05 -3.54 -19.67
CA LYS A 85 -8.41 -3.10 -19.34
C LYS A 85 -9.35 -4.30 -19.20
N PRO A 86 -10.15 -4.39 -18.12
CA PRO A 86 -10.20 -3.49 -16.97
C PRO A 86 -8.94 -3.59 -16.10
N PRO A 87 -8.62 -2.55 -15.28
CA PRO A 87 -7.53 -2.64 -14.32
C PRO A 87 -7.82 -3.76 -13.30
N LYS A 88 -6.80 -4.53 -12.97
CA LYS A 88 -6.86 -5.58 -11.96
C LYS A 88 -5.79 -5.37 -10.91
N ILE A 89 -6.09 -5.76 -9.68
CA ILE A 89 -5.16 -5.66 -8.55
C ILE A 89 -4.61 -7.04 -8.17
N LEU A 90 -3.33 -7.12 -7.81
CA LEU A 90 -2.73 -8.35 -7.31
C LEU A 90 -3.19 -8.60 -5.87
N LEU A 91 -3.74 -9.78 -5.63
CA LEU A 91 -4.04 -10.30 -4.30
C LEU A 91 -3.32 -11.64 -4.09
N LEU A 92 -2.91 -11.88 -2.85
CA LEU A 92 -2.31 -13.13 -2.39
C LEU A 92 -3.27 -13.84 -1.45
N ARG A 93 -3.31 -15.16 -1.51
CA ARG A 93 -4.08 -16.00 -0.60
C ARG A 93 -3.16 -16.61 0.44
N ARG A 94 -3.42 -16.29 1.71
CA ARG A 94 -2.63 -16.75 2.85
C ARG A 94 -2.62 -18.27 2.95
N ALA A 95 -1.46 -18.84 3.29
CA ALA A 95 -1.33 -20.24 3.62
C ALA A 95 -2.15 -20.59 4.88
N ALA A 96 -2.55 -21.86 4.99
CA ALA A 96 -3.24 -22.34 6.19
C ALA A 96 -2.28 -22.62 7.36
N VAL A 97 -1.00 -22.84 7.05
CA VAL A 97 0.09 -23.15 7.97
C VAL A 97 1.39 -22.56 7.40
N PRO A 98 2.34 -22.11 8.25
CA PRO A 98 2.35 -22.20 9.71
C PRO A 98 1.54 -21.09 10.41
N GLU A 99 1.11 -20.05 9.68
CA GLU A 99 0.41 -18.93 10.30
C GLU A 99 -1.11 -19.16 10.41
N GLU A 100 -1.58 -19.48 11.63
CA GLU A 100 -3.00 -19.71 11.92
C GLU A 100 -3.88 -18.44 11.84
N SER A 101 -3.29 -17.27 11.61
CA SER A 101 -4.05 -16.02 11.50
C SER A 101 -4.58 -15.84 10.08
N PHE A 102 -5.90 -15.76 9.96
CA PHE A 102 -6.61 -15.54 8.68
C PHE A 102 -6.25 -16.54 7.57
N PRO A 103 -6.25 -17.86 7.85
CA PRO A 103 -5.82 -18.86 6.88
C PRO A 103 -6.73 -18.85 5.66
N LEU A 104 -6.15 -19.00 4.47
CA LEU A 104 -6.86 -19.11 3.18
C LEU A 104 -7.68 -17.88 2.77
N LEU A 105 -7.52 -16.75 3.48
CA LEU A 105 -8.12 -15.46 3.13
C LEU A 105 -7.17 -14.64 2.26
N TRP A 106 -7.76 -13.70 1.52
CA TRP A 106 -7.04 -12.87 0.54
C TRP A 106 -6.60 -11.53 1.13
N GLU A 107 -5.43 -11.09 0.72
CA GLU A 107 -4.85 -9.79 1.07
C GLU A 107 -3.96 -9.24 -0.02
N VAL A 108 -3.53 -7.99 0.15
CA VAL A 108 -2.46 -7.41 -0.66
C VAL A 108 -1.10 -7.82 -0.11
N PRO A 109 -0.04 -7.85 -0.94
CA PRO A 109 1.31 -8.07 -0.45
C PRO A 109 1.70 -7.07 0.65
N GLY A 110 2.43 -7.50 1.66
CA GLY A 110 2.95 -6.64 2.70
C GLY A 110 3.02 -7.28 4.08
N GLY A 111 4.00 -6.85 4.86
CA GLY A 111 4.26 -7.34 6.20
C GLY A 111 4.74 -6.24 7.15
N GLY A 112 5.57 -6.61 8.11
CA GLY A 112 6.09 -5.71 9.14
C GLY A 112 7.37 -5.03 8.69
N ALA A 113 7.47 -3.72 8.94
CA ALA A 113 8.74 -3.05 8.80
C ALA A 113 9.70 -3.52 9.90
N GLU A 114 10.85 -4.02 9.49
CA GLU A 114 11.93 -4.43 10.36
C GLU A 114 12.87 -3.25 10.67
N PHE A 115 13.73 -3.41 11.67
CA PHE A 115 14.70 -2.36 11.98
C PHE A 115 15.96 -2.55 11.13
N PRO A 116 16.75 -1.48 10.91
CA PRO A 116 18.03 -1.59 10.22
C PRO A 116 18.92 -2.69 10.84
N PRO A 117 19.66 -3.45 10.01
CA PRO A 117 19.94 -3.17 8.59
C PRO A 117 18.96 -3.80 7.59
N VAL A 118 17.83 -4.36 8.04
CA VAL A 118 16.86 -5.01 7.14
C VAL A 118 16.10 -3.97 6.32
N ASP A 119 15.34 -3.10 7.02
CA ASP A 119 14.66 -1.97 6.39
C ASP A 119 15.27 -0.66 6.89
N GLU A 120 15.85 0.12 5.98
CA GLU A 120 16.35 1.46 6.30
C GLU A 120 15.20 2.45 6.51
N THR A 121 14.06 2.25 5.84
CA THR A 121 12.87 3.09 5.94
C THR A 121 11.57 2.29 5.77
N ILE A 122 10.42 2.91 6.05
CA ILE A 122 9.10 2.31 5.80
C ILE A 122 8.91 2.02 4.29
N LEU A 123 9.52 2.83 3.44
CA LEU A 123 9.45 2.65 1.99
C LEU A 123 10.33 1.46 1.53
N ASP A 124 11.46 1.20 2.20
CA ASP A 124 12.26 0.01 1.94
C ASP A 124 11.47 -1.25 2.31
N ALA A 125 10.75 -1.24 3.45
CA ALA A 125 9.91 -2.34 3.87
C ALA A 125 8.88 -2.74 2.80
N VAL A 126 8.14 -1.79 2.21
CA VAL A 126 7.17 -2.15 1.15
C VAL A 126 7.85 -2.72 -0.09
N THR A 127 9.06 -2.29 -0.42
CA THR A 127 9.81 -2.88 -1.55
C THR A 127 10.32 -4.29 -1.25
N ARG A 128 10.76 -4.54 -0.01
CA ARG A 128 11.22 -5.87 0.44
C ARG A 128 10.06 -6.87 0.44
N GLU A 129 8.95 -6.52 1.09
CA GLU A 129 7.78 -7.40 1.22
C GLU A 129 7.23 -7.82 -0.15
N VAL A 130 7.11 -6.87 -1.09
CA VAL A 130 6.70 -7.19 -2.47
C VAL A 130 7.68 -8.17 -3.11
N LEU A 131 8.98 -7.98 -2.95
CA LEU A 131 9.97 -8.87 -3.53
C LEU A 131 9.92 -10.27 -2.90
N GLU A 132 9.79 -10.37 -1.59
CA GLU A 132 9.78 -11.63 -0.84
C GLU A 132 8.53 -12.46 -1.14
N GLU A 133 7.34 -11.83 -1.08
CA GLU A 133 6.06 -12.53 -1.22
C GLU A 133 5.64 -12.79 -2.66
N THR A 134 6.15 -12.01 -3.63
CA THR A 134 5.68 -12.07 -5.03
C THR A 134 6.80 -12.23 -6.05
N GLY A 135 8.06 -12.10 -5.65
CA GLY A 135 9.21 -12.08 -6.56
C GLY A 135 9.30 -10.82 -7.44
N LEU A 136 8.37 -9.87 -7.28
CA LEU A 136 8.30 -8.68 -8.12
C LEU A 136 9.21 -7.56 -7.60
N ARG A 137 9.84 -6.83 -8.52
CA ARG A 137 10.66 -5.67 -8.17
C ARG A 137 9.84 -4.40 -8.29
N VAL A 138 9.71 -3.67 -7.18
CA VAL A 138 9.11 -2.32 -7.19
C VAL A 138 10.03 -1.37 -7.96
N THR A 139 9.46 -0.65 -8.93
CA THR A 139 10.17 0.39 -9.69
C THR A 139 9.81 1.78 -9.19
N ARG A 140 8.54 1.99 -8.80
CA ARG A 140 8.03 3.28 -8.32
C ARG A 140 7.01 3.08 -7.22
N ILE A 141 7.13 3.84 -6.14
CA ILE A 141 6.06 4.05 -5.17
C ILE A 141 5.34 5.33 -5.60
N LEU A 142 4.09 5.21 -6.01
CA LEU A 142 3.33 6.32 -6.58
C LEU A 142 2.76 7.26 -5.51
N GLY A 143 2.41 6.71 -4.35
CA GLY A 143 1.80 7.46 -3.26
C GLY A 143 1.27 6.57 -2.15
N ALA A 144 0.90 7.18 -1.03
CA ALA A 144 0.09 6.50 -0.03
C ALA A 144 -1.36 6.44 -0.52
N VAL A 145 -2.00 5.28 -0.35
CA VAL A 145 -3.44 5.16 -0.54
C VAL A 145 -4.15 5.77 0.64
N LYS A 146 -5.14 6.62 0.39
CA LYS A 146 -5.98 7.17 1.45
C LYS A 146 -7.10 6.22 1.77
N GLY A 147 -7.20 5.83 3.04
CA GLY A 147 -8.28 5.01 3.54
C GLY A 147 -9.62 5.74 3.54
N PRO A 148 -10.71 5.05 3.94
CA PRO A 148 -12.05 5.63 3.98
C PRO A 148 -12.23 6.87 4.88
N ASP A 149 -11.28 7.13 5.78
CA ASP A 149 -11.19 8.30 6.66
C ASP A 149 -10.31 9.43 6.09
N GLY A 150 -9.72 9.21 4.91
CA GLY A 150 -8.85 10.15 4.22
C GLY A 150 -7.37 10.09 4.65
N GLU A 151 -7.02 9.22 5.59
CA GLU A 151 -5.65 9.08 6.10
C GLU A 151 -4.84 8.07 5.29
N GLY A 152 -3.52 8.27 5.18
CA GLY A 152 -2.61 7.37 4.47
C GLY A 152 -2.23 6.10 5.25
N TRP A 153 -2.86 5.86 6.39
CA TRP A 153 -2.54 4.79 7.34
C TRP A 153 -3.77 4.39 8.15
N GLN A 154 -3.72 3.20 8.76
CA GLN A 154 -4.70 2.76 9.76
C GLN A 154 -3.99 2.25 11.01
N GLU A 155 -4.65 2.36 12.16
CA GLU A 155 -4.19 1.79 13.42
C GLU A 155 -5.13 0.72 13.95
N PHE A 156 -4.57 -0.33 14.55
CA PHE A 156 -5.34 -1.39 15.17
C PHE A 156 -4.53 -2.18 16.20
N GLU A 157 -5.23 -2.80 17.14
CA GLU A 157 -4.63 -3.74 18.09
C GLU A 157 -4.45 -5.12 17.43
N GLY A 158 -3.29 -5.73 17.64
CA GLY A 158 -3.06 -7.10 17.20
C GLY A 158 -3.84 -8.10 18.03
N ARG A 159 -4.06 -9.27 17.45
CA ARG A 159 -4.80 -10.36 18.10
C ARG A 159 -4.07 -10.95 19.31
N ARG A 160 -2.73 -10.94 19.29
CA ARG A 160 -1.88 -11.55 20.33
C ARG A 160 -1.56 -10.55 21.44
N ILE A 161 -1.67 -11.01 22.68
CA ILE A 161 -1.15 -10.30 23.85
C ILE A 161 0.36 -10.52 23.89
N ASP A 162 1.11 -9.43 23.94
CA ASP A 162 2.54 -9.46 24.15
C ASP A 162 2.81 -9.92 25.59
N THR A 163 3.51 -11.04 25.74
CA THR A 163 3.72 -11.70 27.04
C THR A 163 4.64 -10.91 27.96
N HIS A 164 5.43 -9.97 27.44
CA HIS A 164 6.33 -9.14 28.23
C HIS A 164 5.59 -7.93 28.81
N THR A 165 4.72 -7.31 28.02
CA THR A 165 4.00 -6.08 28.40
C THR A 165 2.60 -6.34 28.95
N GLY A 166 2.04 -7.53 28.72
CA GLY A 166 0.69 -7.90 29.16
C GLY A 166 -0.44 -7.22 28.39
N ARG A 167 -0.14 -6.53 27.28
CA ARG A 167 -1.13 -5.85 26.43
C ARG A 167 -1.05 -6.31 24.98
N GLN A 168 -2.07 -6.02 24.20
CA GLN A 168 -1.99 -6.15 22.75
C GLN A 168 -1.02 -5.11 22.18
N ARG A 169 -0.25 -5.52 21.16
CA ARG A 169 0.56 -4.59 20.38
C ARG A 169 -0.34 -3.73 19.50
N VAL A 170 -0.01 -2.46 19.35
CA VAL A 170 -0.67 -1.57 18.39
C VAL A 170 0.14 -1.53 17.11
N TYR A 171 -0.54 -1.73 15.99
CA TYR A 171 0.03 -1.71 14.65
C TYR A 171 -0.44 -0.45 13.94
N ARG A 172 0.47 0.21 13.22
CA ARG A 172 0.13 1.21 12.22
C ARG A 172 0.49 0.68 10.84
N LYS A 173 -0.52 0.47 9.98
CA LYS A 173 -0.32 0.02 8.61
C LYS A 173 -0.38 1.19 7.64
N PHE A 174 0.69 1.40 6.88
CA PHE A 174 0.70 2.27 5.70
C PHE A 174 0.39 1.43 4.47
N ASN A 175 -0.39 1.97 3.54
CA ASN A 175 -0.62 1.28 2.27
C ASN A 175 -0.22 2.18 1.11
N PHE A 176 0.43 1.59 0.11
CA PHE A 176 1.03 2.33 -0.99
C PHE A 176 0.54 1.81 -2.33
N LEU A 177 0.30 2.72 -3.27
CA LEU A 177 0.18 2.37 -4.68
C LEU A 177 1.60 2.21 -5.24
N VAL A 178 1.91 1.05 -5.82
CA VAL A 178 3.25 0.77 -6.33
C VAL A 178 3.22 0.22 -7.76
N GLU A 179 4.21 0.61 -8.55
CA GLU A 179 4.52 0.03 -9.84
C GLU A 179 5.65 -0.97 -9.69
N VAL A 180 5.54 -2.07 -10.45
CA VAL A 180 6.53 -3.14 -10.50
C VAL A 180 7.14 -3.23 -11.89
N GLU A 181 8.29 -3.90 -11.98
CA GLU A 181 8.93 -4.22 -13.25
C GLU A 181 8.07 -5.20 -14.07
N TRP A 182 7.68 -4.77 -15.28
CA TRP A 182 6.97 -5.60 -16.26
C TRP A 182 7.94 -6.06 -17.35
N LEU A 183 7.95 -7.35 -17.65
CA LEU A 183 8.69 -7.89 -18.78
C LEU A 183 7.99 -7.46 -20.06
N ARG A 184 8.75 -6.93 -21.03
CA ARG A 184 8.22 -6.69 -22.37
C ARG A 184 7.93 -8.03 -23.02
N GLY A 185 6.71 -8.20 -23.52
CA GLY A 185 6.37 -9.33 -24.39
C GLY A 185 7.27 -9.33 -25.63
N VAL A 186 7.59 -10.52 -26.11
CA VAL A 186 8.48 -10.72 -27.28
C VAL A 186 7.86 -10.17 -28.58
N ASP A 187 6.54 -9.94 -28.61
CA ASP A 187 5.77 -9.60 -29.82
C ASP A 187 5.24 -8.15 -29.90
N GLY A 188 5.90 -7.18 -29.24
CA GLY A 188 5.56 -5.75 -29.34
C GLY A 188 4.77 -5.19 -28.15
N PRO A 189 4.12 -4.01 -28.26
CA PRO A 189 3.57 -3.25 -27.13
C PRO A 189 2.26 -3.83 -26.55
N GLY A 190 2.09 -5.15 -26.63
CA GLY A 190 1.02 -5.88 -25.94
C GLY A 190 1.42 -6.21 -24.51
N GLU A 191 0.46 -6.02 -23.60
CA GLU A 191 0.44 -6.38 -22.16
C GLU A 191 1.76 -6.95 -21.62
N GLY A 192 2.52 -6.12 -20.92
CA GLY A 192 3.73 -6.56 -20.24
C GLY A 192 3.41 -7.79 -19.37
N MET A 193 4.26 -8.81 -19.46
CA MET A 193 4.11 -10.01 -18.66
C MET A 193 4.81 -9.82 -17.32
N VAL A 194 4.22 -10.34 -16.25
CA VAL A 194 4.91 -10.43 -14.96
C VAL A 194 4.70 -11.84 -14.40
N GLN A 195 5.75 -12.43 -13.85
CA GLN A 195 5.69 -13.74 -13.22
C GLN A 195 5.66 -13.55 -11.71
N VAL A 196 4.49 -13.77 -11.10
CA VAL A 196 4.37 -13.80 -9.65
C VAL A 196 4.93 -15.13 -9.14
N LYS A 197 5.88 -15.05 -8.20
CA LYS A 197 6.44 -16.18 -7.48
C LYS A 197 6.14 -16.00 -6.00
N LEU A 198 5.30 -16.88 -5.46
CA LEU A 198 4.88 -16.80 -4.06
C LEU A 198 5.96 -17.27 -3.10
N ALA A 199 5.94 -16.72 -1.89
CA ALA A 199 6.57 -17.32 -0.72
C ALA A 199 5.69 -18.49 -0.26
N ASP A 200 6.07 -19.72 -0.62
CA ASP A 200 5.25 -20.93 -0.44
C ASP A 200 4.93 -21.25 1.05
N ASP A 201 5.66 -20.67 1.99
CA ASP A 201 5.43 -20.77 3.43
C ASP A 201 4.41 -19.75 3.97
N GLU A 202 4.11 -18.68 3.22
CA GLU A 202 3.18 -17.62 3.64
C GLU A 202 1.93 -17.54 2.77
N HIS A 203 2.03 -17.87 1.48
CA HIS A 203 0.93 -17.78 0.52
C HIS A 203 0.85 -19.02 -0.38
N VAL A 204 -0.37 -19.40 -0.74
CA VAL A 204 -0.65 -20.61 -1.53
C VAL A 204 -1.12 -20.31 -2.94
N GLU A 205 -1.73 -19.14 -3.16
CA GLU A 205 -2.33 -18.75 -4.44
C GLU A 205 -2.21 -17.24 -4.63
N HIS A 206 -2.26 -16.78 -5.88
CA HIS A 206 -2.37 -15.37 -6.24
C HIS A 206 -3.43 -15.18 -7.32
N ALA A 207 -3.98 -13.97 -7.39
CA ALA A 207 -4.95 -13.61 -8.41
C ALA A 207 -4.83 -12.12 -8.78
N TRP A 208 -5.06 -11.82 -10.06
CA TRP A 208 -5.33 -10.47 -10.53
C TRP A 208 -6.84 -10.28 -10.57
N VAL A 209 -7.37 -9.42 -9.69
CA VAL A 209 -8.81 -9.28 -9.46
C VAL A 209 -9.30 -7.90 -9.91
N ALA A 210 -10.36 -7.86 -10.71
CA ALA A 210 -11.00 -6.62 -11.13
C ALA A 210 -11.95 -6.05 -10.05
N SER A 211 -12.32 -4.78 -10.17
CA SER A 211 -13.16 -4.10 -9.19
C SER A 211 -14.54 -4.74 -8.98
N ASP A 212 -15.13 -5.29 -10.05
CA ASP A 212 -16.44 -5.95 -10.04
C ASP A 212 -16.42 -7.37 -9.44
N GLU A 213 -15.23 -7.98 -9.36
CA GLU A 213 -15.01 -9.29 -8.75
C GLU A 213 -14.79 -9.20 -7.23
N LEU A 214 -14.51 -8.00 -6.69
CA LEU A 214 -14.15 -7.82 -5.29
C LEU A 214 -15.20 -8.39 -4.34
N ALA A 215 -16.49 -8.29 -4.65
CA ALA A 215 -17.58 -8.78 -3.80
C ALA A 215 -17.48 -10.29 -3.50
N ALA A 216 -16.88 -11.08 -4.40
CA ALA A 216 -16.70 -12.52 -4.24
C ALA A 216 -15.43 -12.90 -3.48
N VAL A 217 -14.51 -11.96 -3.24
CA VAL A 217 -13.24 -12.22 -2.56
C VAL A 217 -13.45 -12.28 -1.05
N GLU A 218 -12.95 -13.35 -0.43
CA GLU A 218 -12.92 -13.54 1.02
C GLU A 218 -11.65 -12.91 1.61
N PHE A 219 -11.71 -11.62 1.93
CA PHE A 219 -10.59 -10.89 2.50
C PHE A 219 -10.30 -11.23 3.96
N THR A 220 -9.06 -10.99 4.40
CA THR A 220 -8.65 -11.05 5.82
C THR A 220 -9.49 -10.14 6.74
N GLY A 221 -10.25 -9.21 6.19
CA GLY A 221 -11.38 -8.60 6.86
C GLY A 221 -12.05 -7.54 5.99
N GLU A 222 -13.18 -7.03 6.47
CA GLU A 222 -13.92 -5.99 5.74
C GLU A 222 -13.11 -4.69 5.59
N TRP A 223 -12.18 -4.43 6.51
CA TRP A 223 -11.25 -3.31 6.39
C TRP A 223 -10.34 -3.46 5.16
N MET A 224 -9.77 -4.64 4.92
CA MET A 224 -8.92 -4.90 3.74
C MET A 224 -9.71 -4.68 2.46
N ARG A 225 -10.96 -5.19 2.39
CA ARG A 225 -11.87 -4.94 1.26
C ARG A 225 -12.04 -3.44 0.99
N ARG A 226 -12.33 -2.66 2.04
CA ARG A 226 -12.54 -1.20 1.91
C ARG A 226 -11.28 -0.47 1.43
N TRP A 227 -10.12 -0.91 1.89
CA TRP A 227 -8.83 -0.35 1.47
C TRP A 227 -8.49 -0.69 0.01
N VAL A 228 -8.76 -1.93 -0.44
CA VAL A 228 -8.67 -2.30 -1.86
C VAL A 228 -9.63 -1.46 -2.71
N GLY A 229 -10.87 -1.25 -2.25
CA GLY A 229 -11.83 -0.37 -2.92
C GLY A 229 -11.33 1.07 -3.05
N ALA A 230 -10.79 1.65 -1.96
CA ALA A 230 -10.19 2.98 -1.97
C ALA A 230 -8.99 3.07 -2.93
N ALA A 231 -8.18 2.01 -3.04
CA ALA A 231 -7.09 1.95 -4.01
C ALA A 231 -7.59 1.98 -5.46
N PHE A 232 -8.68 1.26 -5.78
CA PHE A 232 -9.32 1.35 -7.10
C PHE A 232 -9.84 2.77 -7.38
N GLU A 233 -10.53 3.40 -6.43
CA GLU A 233 -11.02 4.77 -6.59
C GLU A 233 -9.89 5.77 -6.83
N GLN A 234 -8.81 5.68 -6.06
CA GLN A 234 -7.64 6.55 -6.21
C GLN A 234 -6.94 6.31 -7.56
N MET A 235 -6.70 5.06 -7.94
CA MET A 235 -6.08 4.71 -9.22
C MET A 235 -6.90 5.21 -10.42
N MET A 236 -8.22 5.05 -10.38
CA MET A 236 -9.12 5.54 -11.44
C MET A 236 -9.22 7.07 -11.47
N GLY A 237 -9.12 7.74 -10.31
CA GLY A 237 -9.02 9.19 -10.22
C GLY A 237 -7.74 9.74 -10.84
N GLU A 238 -6.60 9.10 -10.58
CA GLU A 238 -5.30 9.45 -11.16
C GLU A 238 -5.31 9.29 -12.70
N PHE A 239 -5.83 8.17 -13.22
CA PHE A 239 -5.98 7.98 -14.67
C PHE A 239 -6.94 8.97 -15.34
N SER A 240 -8.01 9.37 -14.66
CA SER A 240 -8.96 10.35 -15.21
C SER A 240 -8.31 11.73 -15.36
N ASN A 241 -7.41 12.08 -14.44
CA ASN A 241 -6.65 13.33 -14.49
C ASN A 241 -5.56 13.29 -15.58
N GLU A 242 -4.94 12.13 -15.83
CA GLU A 242 -3.98 11.95 -16.94
C GLU A 242 -4.64 11.81 -18.32
N ALA A 243 -5.80 11.17 -18.42
CA ALA A 243 -6.54 11.00 -19.68
C ALA A 243 -7.13 12.32 -20.22
N GLY A 244 -7.32 13.33 -19.36
CA GLY A 244 -7.65 14.71 -19.77
C GLY A 244 -6.53 15.42 -20.55
N HIS A 245 -5.32 14.84 -20.62
CA HIS A 245 -4.17 15.41 -21.28
C HIS A 245 -3.94 14.93 -22.72
N TRP A 246 -4.66 13.91 -23.17
CA TRP A 246 -4.67 13.50 -24.58
C TRP A 246 -5.93 14.04 -25.24
N GLY A 247 -5.82 15.27 -25.75
CA GLY A 247 -6.87 15.92 -26.52
C GLY A 247 -7.44 15.00 -27.58
N VAL A 248 -8.69 14.58 -27.38
CA VAL A 248 -9.54 14.07 -28.45
C VAL A 248 -9.82 15.25 -29.37
N GLN A 249 -8.98 15.44 -30.39
CA GLN A 249 -9.43 16.11 -31.60
C GLN A 249 -10.40 15.15 -32.30
N ARG A 250 -11.69 15.50 -32.23
CA ARG A 250 -12.69 15.01 -33.19
C ARG A 250 -12.37 15.53 -34.58
#